data_AF-A0A1V9A298-F1
#
_entry.id   AF-A0A1V9A298-F1
#
_cell.length_a   1.000
_cell.length_b   1.000
_cell.length_c   1.000
_cell.angle_alpha   90.00
_cell.angle_beta   90.00
_cell.angle_gamma   90.00
#
_symmetry.space_group_name_H-M   'P 1'
#
loop_
_entity.id
_entity.type
_entity.pdbx_description
1 polymer ?
#
loop_
_entity_poly.entity_id
_entity_poly.type
_entity_poly.pdbx_seq_one_letter_code
_entity_poly.pdbx_strand_id
1 'polypeptide(L)'
;MGGMVSLAAPAVAGAPRPSGGGYTFSREEIDQVIAEWEDLRQSLTDDYGRAQVMAHVQAPGAEFASDDFARYANPSGKAFMQATAKMLDYVEQYIEALRNARDGISTREEQSQEDVSKLGSGVIDV
;
A
#
# COMPACT_ATOMS: atom_id res chain seq x y z
N MET A 1 18.33 -21.80 2.82
CA MET A 1 18.36 -20.33 2.76
C MET A 1 16.98 -19.89 2.34
N GLY A 2 16.23 -19.18 3.19
CA GLY A 2 14.89 -18.69 2.84
C GLY A 2 14.96 -17.71 1.68
N GLY A 3 14.03 -17.81 0.73
CA GLY A 3 14.01 -16.96 -0.46
C GLY A 3 13.82 -15.49 -0.08
N MET A 4 14.74 -14.63 -0.53
CA MET A 4 14.60 -13.17 -0.39
C MET A 4 14.10 -12.58 -1.71
N VAL A 5 13.15 -11.64 -1.65
CA VAL A 5 12.68 -10.89 -2.84
C VAL A 5 12.86 -9.39 -2.62
N SER A 6 13.37 -8.73 -3.66
CA SER A 6 13.55 -7.28 -3.69
C SER A 6 12.38 -6.61 -4.41
N LEU A 7 11.84 -5.55 -3.81
CA LEU A 7 10.68 -4.80 -4.28
C LEU A 7 11.01 -3.33 -4.44
N ALA A 8 10.71 -2.79 -5.61
CA ALA A 8 10.67 -1.35 -5.83
C ALA A 8 9.31 -0.79 -5.39
N ALA A 9 9.33 0.36 -4.74
CA ALA A 9 8.09 1.07 -4.43
C ALA A 9 7.39 1.56 -5.73
N PRO A 10 6.05 1.49 -5.81
CA PRO A 10 5.27 1.84 -6.97
C PRO A 10 5.39 3.33 -7.27
N ALA A 11 5.47 3.65 -8.56
CA ALA A 11 5.49 5.03 -9.02
C ALA A 11 4.04 5.51 -9.18
N VAL A 12 3.55 6.33 -8.24
CA VAL A 12 2.24 6.97 -8.33
C VAL A 12 2.38 8.40 -8.85
N ALA A 13 1.56 8.77 -9.84
CA ALA A 13 1.57 10.10 -10.44
C ALA A 13 1.21 11.17 -9.39
N GLY A 14 2.16 12.06 -9.09
CA GLY A 14 1.97 13.12 -8.10
C GLY A 14 2.41 12.77 -6.68
N ALA A 15 2.91 11.56 -6.43
CA ALA A 15 3.67 11.23 -5.23
C ALA A 15 5.17 11.53 -5.45
N PRO A 16 5.95 11.86 -4.40
CA PRO A 16 7.40 11.89 -4.50
C PRO A 16 7.90 10.57 -5.07
N ARG A 17 8.73 10.62 -6.14
CA ARG A 17 9.36 9.40 -6.66
C ARG A 17 10.12 8.73 -5.50
N PRO A 18 9.92 7.42 -5.27
CA PRO A 18 10.68 6.74 -4.22
C PRO A 18 12.17 6.94 -4.49
N SER A 19 12.89 7.51 -3.52
CA SER A 19 14.34 7.66 -3.62
C SER A 19 14.93 6.26 -3.66
N GLY A 20 15.55 5.90 -4.78
CA GLY A 20 15.94 4.54 -5.13
C GLY A 20 16.49 3.71 -3.97
N GLY A 21 15.83 2.58 -3.72
CA GLY A 21 16.21 1.56 -2.77
C GLY A 21 15.15 0.47 -2.80
N GLY A 22 15.47 -0.68 -3.40
CA GLY A 22 14.58 -1.83 -3.35
C GLY A 22 14.59 -2.43 -1.95
N TYR A 23 13.42 -2.67 -1.36
CA TYR A 23 13.33 -3.35 -0.07
C TYR A 23 13.46 -4.84 -0.29
N THR A 24 14.29 -5.51 0.50
CA THR A 24 14.44 -6.98 0.44
C THR A 24 13.72 -7.59 1.62
N PHE A 25 12.84 -8.56 1.37
CA PHE A 25 12.05 -9.24 2.39
C PHE A 25 12.25 -10.74 2.32
N SER A 26 12.31 -11.40 3.48
CA SER A 26 11.99 -12.83 3.62
C SER A 26 10.47 -13.08 3.51
N ARG A 27 10.07 -14.35 3.48
CA ARG A 27 8.66 -14.74 3.39
C ARG A 27 7.85 -14.33 4.64
N GLU A 28 8.45 -14.49 5.82
CA GLU A 28 7.78 -14.12 7.07
C GLU A 28 7.69 -12.59 7.21
N GLU A 29 8.73 -11.88 6.78
CA GLU A 29 8.75 -10.41 6.81
C GLU A 29 7.74 -9.80 5.83
N ILE A 30 7.59 -10.37 4.62
CA ILE A 30 6.66 -9.80 3.64
C ILE A 30 5.20 -9.91 4.09
N ASP A 31 4.80 -11.00 4.75
CA ASP A 31 3.44 -11.15 5.29
C ASP A 31 3.16 -10.17 6.42
N GLN A 32 4.13 -9.94 7.32
CA GLN A 32 4.01 -8.92 8.37
C GLN A 32 3.89 -7.52 7.77
N VAL A 33 4.72 -7.18 6.79
CA VAL A 33 4.68 -5.88 6.13
C VAL A 33 3.35 -5.69 5.42
N ILE A 34 2.83 -6.71 4.71
CA ILE A 34 1.49 -6.64 4.10
C ILE A 34 0.41 -6.30 5.16
N ALA A 35 0.45 -6.93 6.33
CA ALA A 35 -0.51 -6.64 7.40
C ALA A 35 -0.43 -5.18 7.88
N GLU A 36 0.78 -4.66 8.08
CA GLU A 36 1.00 -3.25 8.48
C GLU A 36 0.44 -2.26 7.43
N TRP A 37 0.60 -2.57 6.13
CA TRP A 37 0.02 -1.75 5.06
C TRP A 37 -1.50 -1.88 4.97
N GLU A 38 -2.07 -3.05 5.25
CA GLU A 38 -3.53 -3.23 5.32
C GLU A 38 -4.15 -2.44 6.48
N ASP A 39 -3.48 -2.39 7.64
CA ASP A 39 -3.89 -1.55 8.78
C ASP A 39 -3.84 -0.06 8.43
N LEU A 40 -2.78 0.37 7.72
CA LEU A 40 -2.68 1.74 7.20
C LEU A 40 -3.79 2.04 6.20
N ARG A 41 -4.12 1.12 5.29
CA ARG A 41 -5.23 1.27 4.33
C ARG A 41 -6.55 1.49 5.05
N GLN A 42 -6.82 0.69 6.10
CA GLN A 42 -8.04 0.85 6.89
C GLN A 42 -8.08 2.22 7.57
N SER A 43 -6.97 2.64 8.18
CA SER A 43 -6.87 3.95 8.83
C SER A 43 -7.11 5.11 7.85
N LEU A 44 -6.52 5.04 6.64
CA LEU A 44 -6.73 6.02 5.58
C LEU A 44 -8.17 6.03 5.04
N THR A 45 -8.83 4.88 5.03
CA THR A 45 -10.25 4.76 4.64
C THR A 45 -11.14 5.51 5.64
N ASP A 46 -10.88 5.33 6.94
CA ASP A 46 -11.59 6.04 8.00
C ASP A 46 -11.32 7.56 7.92
N ASP A 47 -10.06 7.94 7.70
CA ASP A 47 -9.66 9.34 7.54
C ASP A 47 -10.28 9.98 6.29
N TYR A 48 -10.44 9.25 5.19
CA TYR A 48 -11.16 9.74 4.01
C TYR A 48 -12.62 10.05 4.34
N GLY A 49 -13.28 9.19 5.12
CA GLY A 49 -14.64 9.44 5.62
C GLY A 49 -14.71 10.71 6.47
N ARG A 50 -13.73 10.94 7.35
CA ARG A 50 -13.65 12.18 8.16
C ARG A 50 -13.35 13.41 7.30
N ALA A 51 -12.47 13.29 6.31
CA ALA A 51 -12.14 14.35 5.38
C ALA A 51 -13.37 14.76 4.54
N GLN A 52 -14.26 13.82 4.22
CA GLN A 52 -15.52 14.12 3.56
C GLN A 52 -16.39 15.06 4.41
N VAL A 53 -16.44 14.87 5.73
CA VAL A 53 -17.16 15.78 6.64
C VAL A 53 -16.54 17.18 6.61
N MET A 54 -15.21 17.28 6.63
CA MET A 54 -14.50 18.57 6.55
C MET A 54 -14.69 19.28 5.19
N ALA A 55 -14.89 18.52 4.11
CA ALA A 55 -15.09 19.05 2.77
C ALA A 55 -16.51 19.62 2.52
N HIS A 56 -17.45 19.32 3.42
CA HIS A 56 -18.88 19.63 3.27
C HIS A 56 -19.46 20.28 4.53
N VAL A 57 -18.69 21.17 5.17
CA VAL A 57 -19.18 22.01 6.26
C VAL A 57 -20.36 22.85 5.77
N GLN A 58 -21.43 22.84 6.56
CA GLN A 58 -22.62 23.65 6.34
C GLN A 58 -22.60 24.86 7.28
N ALA A 59 -23.07 25.99 6.78
CA ALA A 59 -23.25 27.19 7.59
C ALA A 59 -24.29 26.92 8.70
N PRO A 60 -24.02 27.23 9.99
CA PRO A 60 -24.97 27.01 11.07
C PRO A 60 -26.16 27.99 11.05
N GLY A 61 -26.07 29.08 10.29
CA GLY A 61 -27.13 30.07 10.11
C GLY A 61 -26.96 30.87 8.82
N ALA A 62 -28.00 31.60 8.42
CA ALA A 62 -28.05 32.37 7.17
C ALA A 62 -27.46 33.79 7.32
N GLU A 63 -26.43 33.94 8.16
CA GLU A 63 -25.72 35.20 8.35
C GLU A 63 -24.37 35.15 7.63
N PHE A 64 -23.84 36.32 7.29
CA PHE A 64 -22.67 36.47 6.42
C PHE A 64 -21.45 35.67 6.92
N ALA A 65 -21.11 35.72 8.21
CA ALA A 65 -19.92 35.06 8.74
C ALA A 65 -20.02 33.53 8.67
N SER A 66 -21.21 32.96 8.86
CA SER A 66 -21.48 31.52 8.77
C SER A 66 -21.33 31.01 7.34
N ASP A 67 -21.89 31.73 6.37
CA ASP A 67 -21.74 31.40 4.95
C ASP A 67 -20.29 31.57 4.47
N ASP A 68 -19.64 32.65 4.89
CA ASP A 68 -18.26 32.96 4.50
C ASP A 68 -17.29 31.93 5.12
N PHE A 69 -17.52 31.52 6.36
CA PHE A 69 -16.76 30.43 7.00
C PHE A 69 -16.87 29.12 6.21
N ALA A 70 -18.10 28.67 5.91
CA ALA A 70 -18.31 27.44 5.14
C ALA A 70 -17.65 27.53 3.75
N ARG A 71 -17.72 28.70 3.11
CA ARG A 71 -17.09 28.97 1.81
C ARG A 71 -15.57 28.85 1.85
N TYR A 72 -14.91 29.29 2.92
CA TYR A 72 -13.45 29.21 3.05
C TYR A 72 -12.94 27.89 3.66
N ALA A 73 -13.74 27.22 4.49
CA ALA A 73 -13.40 25.93 5.08
C ALA A 73 -13.47 24.78 4.06
N ASN A 74 -14.51 24.75 3.23
CA ASN A 74 -14.74 23.62 2.32
C ASN A 74 -13.60 23.39 1.28
N PRO A 75 -12.95 24.42 0.70
CA PRO A 75 -11.81 24.21 -0.20
C PRO A 75 -10.63 23.47 0.45
N SER A 76 -10.28 23.80 1.70
CA SER A 76 -9.19 23.10 2.39
C SER A 76 -9.59 21.67 2.75
N GLY A 77 -10.84 21.45 3.18
CA GLY A 77 -11.38 20.10 3.40
C GLY A 77 -11.36 19.25 2.12
N LYS A 78 -11.73 19.82 0.97
CA LYS A 78 -11.65 19.14 -0.34
C LYS A 78 -10.21 18.79 -0.73
N ALA A 79 -9.27 19.70 -0.50
CA ALA A 79 -7.86 19.45 -0.78
C ALA A 79 -7.31 18.31 0.10
N PHE A 80 -7.67 18.28 1.39
CA PHE A 80 -7.30 17.20 2.30
C PHE A 80 -7.92 15.86 1.87
N MET A 81 -9.22 15.83 1.57
CA MET A 81 -9.92 14.65 1.06
C MET A 81 -9.25 14.07 -0.21
N GLN A 82 -8.86 14.95 -1.16
CA GLN A 82 -8.16 14.54 -2.37
C GLN A 82 -6.75 13.99 -2.08
N ALA A 83 -6.04 14.56 -1.10
CA ALA A 83 -4.75 14.05 -0.69
C ALA A 83 -4.86 12.66 -0.06
N THR A 84 -5.82 12.45 0.84
CA THR A 84 -6.09 11.13 1.46
C THR A 84 -6.47 10.09 0.42
N ALA A 85 -7.29 10.45 -0.57
CA ALA A 85 -7.63 9.54 -1.68
C ALA A 85 -6.40 9.09 -2.47
N LYS A 86 -5.45 10.00 -2.76
CA LYS A 86 -4.20 9.65 -3.44
C LYS A 86 -3.29 8.77 -2.59
N MET A 87 -3.28 8.97 -1.27
CA MET A 87 -2.54 8.10 -0.36
C MET A 87 -3.14 6.69 -0.33
N LEU A 88 -4.48 6.58 -0.32
CA LEU A 88 -5.17 5.30 -0.36
C LEU A 88 -4.83 4.52 -1.64
N ASP A 89 -4.88 5.18 -2.80
CA ASP A 89 -4.49 4.59 -4.09
C ASP A 89 -3.03 4.09 -4.08
N TYR A 90 -2.11 4.87 -3.53
CA TYR A 90 -0.71 4.46 -3.37
C TYR A 90 -0.57 3.21 -2.48
N VAL A 91 -1.27 3.18 -1.35
CA VAL A 91 -1.25 2.05 -0.42
C VAL A 91 -1.80 0.79 -1.08
N GLU A 92 -2.91 0.89 -1.81
CA GLU A 92 -3.51 -0.24 -2.52
C GLU A 92 -2.56 -0.83 -3.56
N GLN A 93 -1.94 0.02 -4.38
CA GLN A 93 -0.95 -0.42 -5.37
C GLN A 93 0.28 -1.07 -4.72
N TYR A 94 0.70 -0.59 -3.54
CA TYR A 94 1.85 -1.18 -2.85
C TYR A 94 1.52 -2.52 -2.20
N ILE A 95 0.33 -2.67 -1.60
CA ILE A 95 -0.14 -3.97 -1.09
C ILE A 95 -0.18 -4.99 -2.22
N GLU A 96 -0.66 -4.62 -3.41
CA GLU A 96 -0.67 -5.49 -4.57
C GLU A 96 0.76 -5.91 -4.99
N ALA A 97 1.69 -4.95 -5.04
CA ALA A 97 3.10 -5.25 -5.34
C ALA A 97 3.74 -6.21 -4.33
N LEU A 98 3.48 -6.01 -3.02
CA LEU A 98 3.95 -6.90 -1.96
C LEU A 98 3.37 -8.32 -2.11
N ARG A 99 2.06 -8.45 -2.37
CA ARG A 99 1.42 -9.76 -2.59
C ARG A 99 1.99 -10.49 -3.80
N ASN A 100 2.17 -9.79 -4.91
CA ASN A 100 2.78 -10.36 -6.12
C ASN A 100 4.21 -10.87 -5.87
N ALA A 101 5.01 -10.12 -5.09
CA ALA A 101 6.34 -10.57 -4.72
C ALA A 101 6.33 -11.78 -3.78
N ARG A 102 5.44 -11.82 -2.80
CA ARG A 102 5.29 -12.97 -1.89
C ARG A 102 4.96 -14.24 -2.69
N ASP A 103 4.02 -14.16 -3.61
CA ASP A 103 3.60 -15.30 -4.41
C ASP A 103 4.77 -15.77 -5.32
N GLY A 104 5.59 -14.83 -5.82
CA GLY A 104 6.83 -15.12 -6.53
C GLY A 104 7.92 -15.80 -5.69
N ILE A 105 7.98 -15.57 -4.38
CA ILE A 105 8.85 -16.34 -3.46
C ILE A 105 8.40 -17.81 -3.46
N SER A 106 7.10 -18.05 -3.25
CA SER A 106 6.55 -19.41 -3.17
C SER A 106 6.79 -20.22 -4.44
N THR A 107 6.59 -19.64 -5.63
CA THR A 107 6.86 -20.34 -6.89
C THR A 107 8.34 -20.72 -7.06
N ARG A 108 9.29 -19.87 -6.67
CA ARG A 108 10.73 -20.18 -6.76
C ARG A 108 11.14 -21.27 -5.78
N GLU A 109 10.57 -21.27 -4.58
CA GLU A 109 10.86 -22.29 -3.57
C GLU A 109 10.32 -23.66 -3.99
N GLU A 110 9.11 -23.72 -4.56
CA GLU A 110 8.54 -24.94 -5.13
C GLU A 110 9.42 -25.52 -6.24
N GLN A 111 9.85 -24.69 -7.20
CA GLN A 111 10.77 -25.12 -8.27
C GLN A 111 12.11 -25.62 -7.72
N SER A 112 12.66 -24.94 -6.72
CA SER A 112 13.93 -25.34 -6.10
C SER A 112 13.80 -26.68 -5.36
N GLN A 113 12.68 -26.94 -4.69
CA GLN A 113 12.41 -28.23 -4.07
C GLN A 113 12.24 -29.34 -5.10
N GLU A 114 11.54 -29.07 -6.20
CA GLU A 114 11.43 -30.01 -7.32
C GLU A 114 12.79 -30.35 -7.93
N ASP A 115 13.64 -29.36 -8.18
CA ASP A 115 14.97 -29.57 -8.77
C ASP A 115 15.90 -30.34 -7.81
N VAL A 116 15.86 -30.03 -6.52
CA VAL A 116 16.59 -30.81 -5.49
C VAL A 116 16.07 -32.24 -5.43
N SER A 117 14.76 -32.47 -5.53
CA SER A 117 14.19 -33.81 -5.54
C SER A 117 14.62 -34.63 -6.78
N LYS A 118 14.68 -33.98 -7.96
CA LYS A 118 15.18 -34.59 -9.21
C LYS A 118 16.67 -34.91 -9.12
N LEU A 119 17.47 -34.01 -8.56
CA LEU A 119 18.90 -34.24 -8.36
C LEU A 119 19.15 -35.37 -7.35
N GLY A 120 18.43 -35.40 -6.22
CA GLY A 120 18.56 -36.44 -5.19
C GLY A 120 18.11 -37.83 -5.65
N SER A 121 17.16 -37.91 -6.59
CA SER A 121 16.74 -39.16 -7.24
C SER A 121 17.75 -39.68 -8.27
N GLY A 122 18.72 -38.86 -8.71
CA GLY A 122 19.68 -39.20 -9.77
C GLY A 122 21.04 -39.70 -9.28
N VAL A 123 21.33 -39.68 -7.97
CA VAL A 123 22.65 -40.03 -7.40
C VAL A 123 22.69 -41.44 -6.76
N ILE A 124 21.71 -42.30 -7.03
CA ILE A 124 21.76 -43.72 -6.69
C ILE A 124 21.66 -44.53 -7.97
N ASP A 125 22.72 -44.50 -8.78
CA ASP A 125 23.16 -45.70 -9.51
C ASP A 125 24.63 -45.57 -9.92
N VAL A 126 25.38 -46.64 -9.65
CA VAL A 126 26.81 -46.94 -9.90
C VAL A 126 27.83 -46.47 -8.86
#